data_AF-A0A7W7VTN3-F1
#
_entry.id   AF-A0A7W7VTN3-F1
#
_cell.length_a   1.000
_cell.length_b   1.000
_cell.length_c   1.000
_cell.angle_alpha   90.00
_cell.angle_beta   90.00
_cell.angle_gamma   90.00
#
_symmetry.space_group_name_H-M   'P 1'
#
loop_
_entity.id
_entity.type
_entity.pdbx_description
1 polymer ?
#
loop_
_entity_poly.entity_id
_entity_poly.type
_entity_poly.pdbx_seq_one_letter_code
_entity_poly.pdbx_strand_id
1 'polypeptide(L)'
;MDALSTPRWTIRAPGADQATRTLYCLPHGGGSAAEYVRWARDLRKVAVCAIQLPGRGSRLAEPPHTGMDELIGTLVDELDFTGPYVLFGHSFGALVAYELAQALREAGRTLPERLILSSYPAPHLPREPSGLHLLPDEELLAEVARLHGGIPEEVLANAELCRMAAVCVRADYRIVETYAWRPRPPLPVPMTVLGGQQDVVSADQLAAWAEHTSAGPLQQRTFPGGHFYFRERQRAVVLRAVQAAAC
;
A
#
# COMPACT_ATOMS: atom_id res chain seq x y z
N MET A 1 2.38 35.42 4.94
CA MET A 1 2.89 34.58 3.84
C MET A 1 3.19 33.23 4.45
N ASP A 2 2.17 32.38 4.55
CA ASP A 2 2.32 31.06 5.13
C ASP A 2 3.19 30.20 4.21
N ALA A 3 4.33 29.77 4.73
CA ALA A 3 5.12 28.72 4.12
C ALA A 3 4.21 27.50 3.98
N LEU A 4 4.03 27.04 2.73
CA LEU A 4 3.29 25.84 2.39
C LEU A 4 3.90 24.65 3.13
N SER A 5 3.36 24.35 4.32
CA SER A 5 3.64 23.12 5.05
C SER A 5 3.17 21.97 4.16
N THR A 6 4.09 21.29 3.49
CA THR A 6 3.81 19.99 2.89
C THR A 6 3.17 19.12 3.98
N PRO A 7 1.94 18.60 3.79
CA PRO A 7 1.29 17.82 4.83
C PRO A 7 2.18 16.63 5.16
N ARG A 8 2.56 16.50 6.45
CA ARG A 8 3.55 15.53 6.95
C ARG A 8 3.30 14.11 6.42
N TRP A 9 2.04 13.74 6.23
CA TRP A 9 1.60 12.40 5.82
C TRP A 9 1.48 12.17 4.32
N THR A 10 1.59 13.22 3.49
CA THR A 10 1.33 13.09 2.05
C THR A 10 2.37 13.79 1.21
N ILE A 11 2.85 13.13 0.16
CA ILE A 11 3.63 13.75 -0.90
C ILE A 11 2.75 13.82 -2.15
N ARG A 12 2.34 15.03 -2.51
CA ARG A 12 1.58 15.30 -3.73
C ARG A 12 2.53 15.57 -4.88
N ALA A 13 2.35 14.84 -5.97
CA ALA A 13 3.17 15.06 -7.16
C ALA A 13 2.64 16.26 -7.96
N PRO A 14 3.51 17.04 -8.63
CA PRO A 14 3.10 18.09 -9.55
C PRO A 14 2.28 17.52 -10.72
N GLY A 15 1.25 18.24 -11.18
CA GLY A 15 0.42 17.83 -12.34
C GLY A 15 -1.07 17.62 -12.08
N ALA A 16 -1.61 18.20 -11.00
CA ALA A 16 -2.99 18.02 -10.56
C ALA A 16 -4.01 18.98 -11.22
N ASP A 17 -3.59 19.93 -12.05
CA ASP A 17 -4.42 21.07 -12.49
C ASP A 17 -5.64 20.67 -13.35
N GLN A 18 -5.72 19.42 -13.82
CA GLN A 18 -6.87 18.83 -14.53
C GLN A 18 -7.35 17.52 -13.91
N ALA A 19 -6.91 17.19 -12.69
CA ALA A 19 -7.33 15.98 -12.03
C ALA A 19 -8.77 16.11 -11.52
N THR A 20 -9.61 15.12 -11.83
CA THR A 20 -10.99 15.06 -11.34
C THR A 20 -11.11 14.21 -10.08
N ARG A 21 -10.07 13.42 -9.75
CA ARG A 21 -10.03 12.53 -8.58
C ARG A 21 -8.59 12.43 -8.04
N THR A 22 -8.45 12.07 -6.77
CA THR A 22 -7.15 11.81 -6.11
C THR A 22 -6.90 10.32 -5.95
N LEU A 23 -5.72 9.84 -6.32
CA LEU A 23 -5.24 8.49 -6.02
C LEU A 23 -4.31 8.54 -4.82
N TYR A 24 -4.79 8.06 -3.68
CA TYR A 24 -3.98 7.90 -2.49
C TYR A 24 -3.22 6.59 -2.55
N CYS A 25 -1.89 6.64 -2.58
CA CYS A 25 -1.04 5.46 -2.71
C CYS A 25 -0.42 5.09 -1.37
N LEU A 26 -0.79 3.93 -0.82
CA LEU A 26 -0.27 3.36 0.40
C LEU A 26 0.90 2.40 0.09
N PRO A 27 2.09 2.61 0.69
CA PRO A 27 3.27 1.84 0.36
C PRO A 27 3.26 0.42 0.90
N HIS A 28 4.04 -0.44 0.24
CA HIS A 28 4.41 -1.76 0.72
C HIS A 28 5.34 -1.70 1.95
N GLY A 29 5.57 -2.85 2.58
CA GLY A 29 6.46 -2.99 3.74
C GLY A 29 7.87 -2.48 3.41
N GLY A 30 8.40 -1.57 4.23
CA GLY A 30 9.68 -0.87 3.99
C GLY A 30 9.66 0.17 2.85
N GLY A 31 8.61 0.20 2.02
CA GLY A 31 8.48 1.13 0.91
C GLY A 31 8.12 2.55 1.36
N SER A 32 8.41 3.55 0.53
CA SER A 32 8.12 4.96 0.81
C SER A 32 7.23 5.61 -0.26
N ALA A 33 6.73 6.82 0.03
CA ALA A 33 5.90 7.60 -0.89
C ALA A 33 6.58 7.86 -2.25
N ALA A 34 7.92 7.93 -2.27
CA ALA A 34 8.72 8.16 -3.48
C ALA A 34 8.44 7.13 -4.60
N GLU A 35 8.06 5.90 -4.23
CA GLU A 35 7.69 4.84 -5.17
C GLU A 35 6.54 5.25 -6.09
N TYR A 36 5.59 6.02 -5.56
CA TYR A 36 4.34 6.37 -6.23
C TYR A 36 4.35 7.79 -6.77
N VAL A 37 5.09 8.72 -6.17
CA VAL A 37 5.23 10.09 -6.69
C VAL A 37 5.63 10.10 -8.17
N ARG A 38 6.51 9.18 -8.57
CA ARG A 38 6.92 9.05 -9.98
C ARG A 38 5.78 8.65 -10.92
N TRP A 39 4.71 8.00 -10.45
CA TRP A 39 3.56 7.59 -11.27
C TRP A 39 2.78 8.77 -11.83
N ALA A 40 2.86 9.94 -11.18
CA ALA A 40 2.16 11.14 -11.62
C ALA A 40 2.55 11.60 -13.03
N ARG A 41 3.75 11.21 -13.50
CA ARG A 41 4.20 11.49 -14.88
C ARG A 41 3.44 10.67 -15.92
N ASP A 42 2.90 9.52 -15.54
CA ASP A 42 2.29 8.55 -16.44
C ASP A 42 0.75 8.52 -16.32
N LEU A 43 0.21 9.01 -15.20
CA LEU A 43 -1.23 9.05 -14.93
C LEU A 43 -1.81 10.40 -15.36
N ARG A 44 -2.95 10.36 -16.06
CA ARG A 44 -3.72 11.53 -16.49
C ARG A 44 -5.06 11.55 -15.78
N LYS A 45 -5.60 12.76 -15.54
CA LYS A 45 -6.89 13.03 -14.85
C LYS A 45 -6.96 12.55 -13.39
N VAL A 46 -5.86 12.03 -12.85
CA VAL A 46 -5.75 11.50 -11.51
C VAL A 46 -4.57 12.19 -10.82
N ALA A 47 -4.84 12.87 -9.70
CA ALA A 47 -3.78 13.46 -8.88
C ALA A 47 -3.19 12.39 -7.98
N VAL A 48 -1.89 12.13 -8.07
CA VAL A 48 -1.22 11.16 -7.20
C VAL A 48 -0.87 11.81 -5.86
N CYS A 49 -1.36 11.19 -4.78
CA CYS A 49 -1.08 11.56 -3.40
C CYS A 49 -0.45 10.36 -2.69
N ALA A 50 0.87 10.34 -2.55
CA ALA A 50 1.55 9.20 -1.95
C ALA A 50 1.63 9.36 -0.42
N ILE A 51 1.24 8.34 0.33
CA ILE A 51 1.26 8.36 1.80
C ILE A 51 2.69 8.13 2.31
N GLN A 52 3.16 9.03 3.17
CA GLN A 52 4.49 9.01 3.78
C GLN A 52 4.37 8.59 5.26
N LEU A 53 4.47 7.28 5.50
CA LEU A 53 4.49 6.71 6.84
C LEU A 53 5.76 7.12 7.62
N PRO A 54 5.73 7.12 8.97
CA PRO A 54 6.92 7.31 9.79
C PRO A 54 8.00 6.24 9.57
N GLY A 55 9.23 6.53 9.98
CA GLY A 55 10.38 5.61 9.91
C GLY A 55 11.00 5.47 8.52
N ARG A 56 10.60 6.30 7.55
CA ARG A 56 11.10 6.23 6.17
C ARG A 56 11.01 7.57 5.45
N GLY A 57 11.76 7.71 4.36
CA GLY A 57 11.76 8.91 3.50
C GLY A 57 12.02 10.19 4.30
N SER A 58 11.21 11.22 4.08
CA SER A 58 11.30 12.49 4.82
C SER A 58 10.97 12.38 6.32
N ARG A 59 10.42 11.25 6.78
CA ARG A 59 10.06 10.97 8.18
C ARG A 59 10.93 9.88 8.80
N LEU A 60 12.15 9.71 8.30
CA LEU A 60 13.09 8.67 8.73
C LEU A 60 13.39 8.70 10.24
N ALA A 61 13.49 9.89 10.83
CA ALA A 61 13.81 10.06 12.25
C ALA A 61 12.62 9.78 13.19
N GLU A 62 11.42 9.57 12.65
CA GLU A 62 10.21 9.31 13.44
C GLU A 62 10.03 7.80 13.65
N PRO A 63 9.59 7.34 14.84
CA PRO A 63 9.36 5.93 15.09
C PRO A 63 8.21 5.39 14.20
N PRO A 64 8.36 4.22 13.55
CA PRO A 64 7.28 3.58 12.81
C PRO A 64 6.19 3.05 13.76
N HIS A 65 4.94 3.03 13.29
CA HIS A 65 3.87 2.32 13.98
C HIS A 65 4.13 0.82 13.98
N THR A 66 3.66 0.13 15.02
CA THR A 66 3.87 -1.32 15.18
C THR A 66 2.57 -2.12 15.38
N GLY A 67 1.42 -1.46 15.30
CA GLY A 67 0.08 -2.08 15.34
C GLY A 67 -0.85 -1.49 14.29
N MET A 68 -1.75 -2.32 13.75
CA MET A 68 -2.71 -1.89 12.72
C MET A 68 -3.67 -0.82 13.24
N ASP A 69 -4.30 -1.04 14.39
CA ASP A 69 -5.31 -0.12 14.94
C ASP A 69 -4.72 1.28 15.18
N GLU A 70 -3.49 1.36 15.70
CA GLU A 70 -2.76 2.61 15.91
C GLU A 70 -2.47 3.34 14.59
N LEU A 71 -1.97 2.61 13.60
CA LEU A 71 -1.69 3.16 12.27
C LEU A 71 -2.97 3.70 11.62
N ILE A 72 -4.05 2.93 11.63
CA ILE A 72 -5.31 3.31 10.98
C ILE A 72 -5.97 4.49 11.70
N GLY A 73 -6.01 4.49 13.04
CA GLY A 73 -6.51 5.64 13.80
C GLY A 73 -5.77 6.92 13.44
N THR A 74 -4.43 6.85 13.40
CA THR A 74 -3.60 7.99 13.00
C THR A 74 -3.90 8.44 11.57
N LEU A 75 -4.05 7.51 10.61
CA LEU A 75 -4.36 7.88 9.22
C LEU A 75 -5.75 8.50 9.07
N VAL A 76 -6.75 8.06 9.85
CA VAL A 76 -8.09 8.64 9.85
C VAL A 76 -8.09 10.07 10.40
N ASP A 77 -7.27 10.35 11.42
CA ASP A 77 -7.19 11.65 12.05
C ASP A 77 -6.36 12.66 11.24
N GLU A 78 -5.28 12.19 10.62
CA GLU A 78 -4.30 13.07 9.97
C GLU A 78 -4.55 13.29 8.47
N LEU A 79 -5.33 12.41 7.83
CA LEU A 79 -5.65 12.52 6.41
C LEU A 79 -7.06 13.06 6.20
N ASP A 80 -7.15 14.16 5.47
CA ASP A 80 -8.42 14.69 5.00
C ASP A 80 -8.73 14.18 3.59
N PHE A 81 -9.71 13.29 3.49
CA PHE A 81 -10.20 12.73 2.23
C PHE A 81 -11.28 13.63 1.63
N THR A 82 -10.85 14.66 0.91
CA THR A 82 -11.74 15.61 0.24
C THR A 82 -12.00 15.25 -1.24
N GLY A 83 -13.26 15.33 -1.66
CA GLY A 83 -13.67 15.13 -3.05
C GLY A 83 -13.58 13.67 -3.51
N PRO A 84 -13.73 13.41 -4.82
CA PRO A 84 -13.61 12.06 -5.39
C PRO A 84 -12.20 11.49 -5.21
N TYR A 85 -12.09 10.29 -4.65
CA TYR A 85 -10.78 9.66 -4.44
C TYR A 85 -10.83 8.13 -4.50
N VAL A 86 -9.64 7.57 -4.73
CA VAL A 86 -9.38 6.13 -4.84
C VAL A 86 -8.21 5.79 -3.92
N LEU A 87 -8.30 4.67 -3.22
CA LEU A 87 -7.17 4.13 -2.47
C LEU A 87 -6.48 3.05 -3.30
N PHE A 88 -5.17 3.23 -3.50
CA PHE A 88 -4.29 2.20 -4.03
C PHE A 88 -3.37 1.72 -2.92
N GLY A 89 -3.24 0.40 -2.76
CA GLY A 89 -2.28 -0.18 -1.84
C GLY A 89 -1.56 -1.37 -2.48
N HIS A 90 -0.26 -1.48 -2.24
CA HIS A 90 0.53 -2.63 -2.67
C HIS A 90 1.07 -3.41 -1.46
N SER A 91 0.94 -4.73 -1.47
CA SER A 91 1.38 -5.62 -0.40
C SER A 91 0.82 -5.16 0.95
N PHE A 92 1.67 -4.86 1.95
CA PHE A 92 1.26 -4.22 3.20
C PHE A 92 0.28 -3.06 3.01
N GLY A 93 0.54 -2.17 2.05
CA GLY A 93 -0.32 -1.03 1.76
C GLY A 93 -1.71 -1.42 1.27
N ALA A 94 -1.89 -2.61 0.67
CA ALA A 94 -3.22 -3.12 0.29
C ALA A 94 -4.04 -3.46 1.53
N LEU A 95 -3.43 -4.09 2.54
CA LEU A 95 -4.08 -4.33 3.82
C LEU A 95 -4.44 -3.00 4.51
N VAL A 96 -3.49 -2.06 4.57
CA VAL A 96 -3.74 -0.74 5.17
C VAL A 96 -4.86 0.00 4.42
N ALA A 97 -4.92 -0.07 3.09
CA ALA A 97 -5.97 0.57 2.30
C ALA A 97 -7.36 0.00 2.63
N TYR A 98 -7.46 -1.32 2.79
CA TYR A 98 -8.70 -1.98 3.18
C TYR A 98 -9.13 -1.59 4.59
N GLU A 99 -8.21 -1.67 5.57
CA GLU A 99 -8.53 -1.31 6.96
C GLU A 99 -8.88 0.16 7.11
N LEU A 100 -8.20 1.05 6.37
CA LEU A 100 -8.52 2.46 6.32
C LEU A 100 -9.93 2.69 5.79
N ALA A 101 -10.33 2.00 4.71
CA ALA A 101 -11.69 2.11 4.18
C ALA A 101 -12.75 1.60 5.17
N GLN A 102 -12.45 0.53 5.91
CA GLN A 102 -13.33 0.04 6.98
C GLN A 102 -13.47 1.07 8.11
N ALA A 103 -12.36 1.65 8.57
CA ALA A 103 -12.37 2.65 9.64
C ALA A 103 -13.08 3.94 9.20
N LEU A 104 -12.90 4.37 7.95
CA LEU A 104 -13.65 5.52 7.40
C LEU A 104 -15.16 5.26 7.39
N ARG A 105 -15.59 4.04 7.05
CA ARG A 105 -17.01 3.63 7.13
C ARG A 105 -17.53 3.72 8.56
N GLU A 106 -16.79 3.17 9.51
CA GLU A 106 -17.17 3.16 10.93
C GLU A 106 -17.23 4.58 11.52
N ALA A 107 -16.34 5.48 11.07
CA ALA A 107 -16.34 6.89 11.44
C ALA A 107 -17.38 7.74 10.69
N GLY A 108 -18.20 7.16 9.80
CA GLY A 108 -19.18 7.90 9.00
C GLY A 108 -18.55 8.91 8.03
N ARG A 109 -17.28 8.71 7.65
CA ARG A 109 -16.55 9.55 6.69
C ARG A 109 -16.91 9.15 5.26
N THR A 110 -16.63 10.04 4.32
CA THR A 110 -16.70 9.74 2.89
C THR A 110 -15.85 8.50 2.58
N LEU A 111 -16.38 7.59 1.77
CA LEU A 111 -15.68 6.38 1.34
C LEU A 111 -14.97 6.62 0.00
N PRO A 112 -13.90 5.86 -0.30
CA PRO A 112 -13.29 5.89 -1.61
C PRO A 112 -14.25 5.36 -2.67
N GLU A 113 -14.17 5.90 -3.88
CA GLU A 113 -14.97 5.43 -5.02
C GLU A 113 -14.51 4.06 -5.53
N ARG A 114 -13.28 3.66 -5.19
CA ARG A 114 -12.71 2.34 -5.47
C ARG A 114 -11.54 2.03 -4.55
N LEU A 115 -11.36 0.74 -4.25
CA LEU A 115 -10.09 0.20 -3.75
C LEU A 115 -9.35 -0.53 -4.88
N ILE A 116 -8.06 -0.23 -5.03
CA ILE A 116 -7.14 -0.96 -5.90
C ILE A 116 -6.11 -1.66 -5.00
N LEU A 117 -6.23 -2.97 -4.89
CA LEU A 117 -5.48 -3.79 -3.93
C LEU A 117 -4.51 -4.69 -4.69
N SER A 118 -3.21 -4.52 -4.45
CA SER A 118 -2.17 -5.14 -5.26
C SER A 118 -1.32 -6.11 -4.44
N SER A 119 -1.15 -7.34 -4.92
CA SER A 119 -0.26 -8.36 -4.35
C SER A 119 -0.42 -8.60 -2.85
N TYR A 120 -1.66 -8.75 -2.40
CA TYR A 120 -1.95 -9.12 -1.02
C TYR A 120 -3.15 -10.07 -0.96
N PRO A 121 -3.07 -11.19 -0.22
CA PRO A 121 -4.20 -12.12 -0.08
C PRO A 121 -5.36 -11.47 0.67
N ALA A 122 -6.60 -11.90 0.39
CA ALA A 122 -7.77 -11.40 1.11
C ALA A 122 -7.63 -11.66 2.64
N PRO A 123 -8.06 -10.71 3.51
CA PRO A 123 -7.64 -10.68 4.90
C PRO A 123 -8.23 -11.79 5.78
N HIS A 124 -9.32 -12.42 5.32
CA HIS A 124 -9.97 -13.54 6.00
C HIS A 124 -9.26 -14.89 5.76
N LEU A 125 -8.36 -14.96 4.77
CA LEU A 125 -7.63 -16.18 4.49
C LEU A 125 -6.62 -16.46 5.61
N PRO A 126 -6.43 -17.73 6.00
CA PRO A 126 -5.47 -18.08 7.03
C PRO A 126 -4.05 -17.67 6.62
N ARG A 127 -3.31 -17.12 7.57
CA ARG A 127 -1.88 -16.82 7.44
C ARG A 127 -1.15 -17.43 8.62
N GLU A 128 -0.16 -18.26 8.31
CA GLU A 128 0.81 -18.69 9.31
C GLU A 128 1.85 -17.58 9.48
N PRO A 129 2.10 -17.10 10.71
CA PRO A 129 3.15 -16.12 10.95
C PRO A 129 4.51 -16.72 10.56
N SER A 130 5.23 -16.06 9.64
CA SER A 130 6.57 -16.47 9.22
C SER A 130 7.65 -16.15 10.28
N GLY A 131 7.34 -15.32 11.27
CA GLY A 131 8.27 -14.91 12.32
C GLY A 131 9.33 -13.92 11.84
N LEU A 132 9.14 -13.29 10.67
CA LEU A 132 10.13 -12.40 10.05
C LEU A 132 10.48 -11.23 10.96
N HIS A 133 9.48 -10.62 11.60
CA HIS A 133 9.72 -9.47 12.49
C HIS A 133 10.53 -9.80 13.76
N LEU A 134 10.81 -11.10 14.03
CA LEU A 134 11.62 -11.57 15.15
C LEU A 134 13.07 -11.90 14.76
N LEU A 135 13.37 -12.01 13.46
CA LEU A 135 14.72 -12.30 12.97
C LEU A 135 15.69 -11.14 13.24
N PRO A 136 17.01 -11.37 13.36
CA PRO A 136 18.01 -10.29 13.31
C PRO A 136 17.87 -9.41 12.06
N ASP A 137 18.38 -8.18 12.10
CA ASP A 137 18.17 -7.17 11.03
C ASP A 137 18.61 -7.67 9.64
N GLU A 138 19.79 -8.28 9.56
CA GLU A 138 20.35 -8.82 8.32
C GLU A 138 19.52 -9.99 7.78
N GLU A 139 19.12 -10.91 8.66
CA GLU A 139 18.30 -12.07 8.30
C GLU A 139 16.89 -11.66 7.86
N LEU A 140 16.29 -10.68 8.54
CA LEU A 140 15.01 -10.10 8.16
C LEU A 140 15.07 -9.55 6.73
N LEU A 141 16.03 -8.67 6.42
CA LEU A 141 16.10 -8.06 5.10
C LEU A 141 16.45 -9.06 4.01
N ALA A 142 17.35 -10.01 4.28
CA ALA A 142 17.70 -11.07 3.34
C ALA A 142 16.47 -11.94 3.00
N GLU A 143 15.67 -12.30 4.01
CA GLU A 143 14.50 -13.14 3.80
C GLU A 143 13.35 -12.38 3.11
N VAL A 144 13.14 -11.12 3.44
CA VAL A 144 12.20 -10.25 2.72
C VAL A 144 12.62 -10.09 1.25
N ALA A 145 13.91 -9.86 0.99
CA ALA A 145 14.45 -9.80 -0.37
C ALA A 145 14.27 -11.12 -1.13
N ARG A 146 14.45 -12.26 -0.45
CA ARG A 146 14.27 -13.58 -1.05
C ARG A 146 12.81 -13.87 -1.41
N LEU A 147 11.88 -13.53 -0.52
CA LEU A 147 10.44 -13.83 -0.67
C LEU A 147 9.74 -12.90 -1.67
N HIS A 148 10.06 -11.60 -1.59
CA HIS A 148 9.31 -10.56 -2.30
C HIS A 148 10.19 -9.71 -3.22
N GLY A 149 11.50 -9.78 -3.07
CA GLY A 149 12.42 -8.83 -3.69
C GLY A 149 12.32 -7.44 -3.08
N GLY A 150 12.74 -6.44 -3.83
CA GLY A 150 12.50 -5.04 -3.55
C GLY A 150 13.37 -4.38 -2.48
N ILE A 151 14.25 -5.15 -1.81
CA ILE A 151 15.40 -4.62 -1.07
C ILE A 151 16.59 -4.54 -2.04
N PRO A 152 17.19 -3.35 -2.26
CA PRO A 152 18.37 -3.21 -3.13
C PRO A 152 19.58 -3.98 -2.58
N GLU A 153 20.41 -4.54 -3.47
CA GLU A 153 21.62 -5.27 -3.09
C GLU A 153 22.59 -4.39 -2.28
N GLU A 154 22.64 -3.09 -2.56
CA GLU A 154 23.46 -2.12 -1.85
C GLU A 154 23.03 -1.95 -0.38
N VAL A 155 21.74 -2.14 -0.09
CA VAL A 155 21.22 -2.13 1.29
C VAL A 155 21.65 -3.40 2.02
N LEU A 156 21.59 -4.56 1.35
CA LEU A 156 22.01 -5.84 1.92
C LEU A 156 23.54 -5.89 2.14
N ALA A 157 24.31 -5.24 1.27
CA ALA A 157 25.77 -5.22 1.33
C ALA A 157 26.35 -4.22 2.34
N ASN A 158 25.52 -3.35 2.94
CA ASN A 158 25.97 -2.31 3.88
C ASN A 158 25.25 -2.43 5.22
N ALA A 159 26.00 -2.76 6.28
CA ALA A 159 25.44 -2.99 7.62
C ALA A 159 24.71 -1.78 8.22
N GLU A 160 25.14 -0.55 7.90
CA GLU A 160 24.45 0.66 8.37
C GLU A 160 23.12 0.85 7.66
N LEU A 161 23.10 0.75 6.32
CA LEU A 161 21.87 0.83 5.53
C LEU A 161 20.89 -0.29 5.88
N CYS A 162 21.42 -1.50 6.11
CA CYS A 162 20.65 -2.66 6.55
C CYS A 162 19.94 -2.37 7.88
N ARG A 163 20.66 -1.95 8.92
CA ARG A 163 20.05 -1.59 10.22
C ARG A 163 19.01 -0.48 10.07
N MET A 164 19.29 0.55 9.26
CA MET A 164 18.32 1.63 9.04
C MET A 164 17.04 1.16 8.35
N ALA A 165 17.16 0.32 7.31
CA ALA A 165 16.00 -0.22 6.60
C ALA A 165 15.23 -1.24 7.44
N ALA A 166 15.93 -2.04 8.25
CA ALA A 166 15.34 -3.05 9.10
C ALA A 166 14.35 -2.45 10.11
N VAL A 167 14.57 -1.23 10.61
CA VAL A 167 13.65 -0.56 11.55
C VAL A 167 12.22 -0.49 11.01
N CYS A 168 12.02 0.05 9.80
CA CYS A 168 10.69 0.20 9.24
C CYS A 168 10.14 -1.10 8.65
N VAL A 169 11.00 -1.93 8.04
CA VAL A 169 10.59 -3.25 7.54
C VAL A 169 10.08 -4.12 8.69
N ARG A 170 10.81 -4.18 9.81
CA ARG A 170 10.43 -4.95 11.01
C ARG A 170 9.09 -4.49 11.57
N ALA A 171 8.88 -3.18 11.66
CA ALA A 171 7.64 -2.61 12.15
C ALA A 171 6.44 -2.98 11.27
N ASP A 172 6.58 -2.87 9.94
CA ASP A 172 5.52 -3.23 8.99
C ASP A 172 5.22 -4.74 9.02
N TYR A 173 6.25 -5.59 9.06
CA TYR A 173 6.08 -7.04 9.15
C TYR A 173 5.47 -7.45 10.49
N ARG A 174 5.82 -6.78 11.60
CA ARG A 174 5.16 -7.00 12.89
C ARG A 174 3.66 -6.71 12.78
N ILE A 175 3.27 -5.61 12.12
CA ILE A 175 1.84 -5.31 11.90
C ILE A 175 1.18 -6.45 11.13
N VAL A 176 1.78 -6.89 10.01
CA VAL A 176 1.22 -7.96 9.18
C VAL A 176 1.12 -9.29 9.91
N GLU A 177 2.16 -9.68 10.66
CA GLU A 177 2.25 -10.98 11.33
C GLU A 177 1.44 -11.05 12.63
N THR A 178 1.10 -9.90 13.23
CA THR A 178 0.23 -9.82 14.43
C THR A 178 -1.19 -9.38 14.11
N TYR A 179 -1.48 -9.06 12.84
CA TYR A 179 -2.81 -8.67 12.41
C TYR A 179 -3.79 -9.83 12.53
N ALA A 180 -4.87 -9.59 13.29
CA ALA A 180 -5.97 -10.51 13.43
C ALA A 180 -7.20 -9.93 12.73
N TRP A 181 -7.56 -10.51 11.58
CA TRP A 181 -8.77 -10.11 10.86
C TRP A 181 -10.02 -10.34 11.71
N ARG A 182 -10.93 -9.37 11.68
CA ARG A 182 -12.24 -9.44 12.33
C ARG A 182 -13.34 -9.41 11.27
N PRO A 183 -14.31 -10.34 11.31
CA PRO A 183 -15.46 -10.32 10.42
C PRO A 183 -16.20 -8.98 10.48
N ARG A 184 -16.41 -8.37 9.32
CA ARG A 184 -17.14 -7.11 9.12
C ARG A 184 -17.97 -7.20 7.84
N PRO A 185 -19.07 -6.44 7.71
CA PRO A 185 -19.83 -6.40 6.47
C PRO A 185 -18.93 -6.01 5.29
N PRO A 186 -19.18 -6.54 4.07
CA PRO A 186 -18.48 -6.11 2.86
C PRO A 186 -18.62 -4.59 2.65
N LEU A 187 -17.58 -3.96 2.11
CA LEU A 187 -17.62 -2.53 1.80
C LEU A 187 -18.53 -2.27 0.60
N PRO A 188 -19.36 -1.21 0.61
CA PRO A 188 -20.13 -0.78 -0.56
C PRO A 188 -19.25 -0.02 -1.56
N VAL A 189 -18.00 -0.47 -1.74
CA VAL A 189 -16.96 0.16 -2.57
C VAL A 189 -16.49 -0.84 -3.60
N PRO A 190 -16.50 -0.50 -4.91
CA PRO A 190 -15.93 -1.34 -5.96
C PRO A 190 -14.46 -1.70 -5.67
N MET A 191 -14.07 -2.94 -5.97
CA MET A 191 -12.69 -3.40 -5.77
C MET A 191 -12.06 -3.88 -7.08
N THR A 192 -10.79 -3.52 -7.24
CA THR A 192 -9.91 -4.05 -8.29
C THR A 192 -8.71 -4.68 -7.63
N VAL A 193 -8.45 -5.95 -7.90
CA VAL A 193 -7.25 -6.66 -7.43
C VAL A 193 -6.25 -6.85 -8.55
N LEU A 194 -4.98 -6.60 -8.23
CA LEU A 194 -3.87 -6.71 -9.16
C LEU A 194 -2.81 -7.67 -8.60
N GLY A 195 -2.13 -8.43 -9.45
CA GLY A 195 -1.06 -9.32 -8.99
C GLY A 195 -0.05 -9.72 -10.07
N GLY A 196 1.10 -10.20 -9.64
CA GLY A 196 2.12 -10.80 -10.51
C GLY A 196 1.82 -12.28 -10.78
N GLN A 197 2.10 -12.74 -11.99
CA GLN A 197 1.95 -14.16 -12.36
C GLN A 197 2.98 -15.08 -11.68
N GLN A 198 4.11 -14.52 -11.24
CA GLN A 198 5.17 -15.21 -10.50
C GLN A 198 5.24 -14.73 -9.04
N ASP A 199 4.19 -14.08 -8.54
CA ASP A 199 4.09 -13.67 -7.14
C ASP A 199 3.76 -14.87 -6.24
N VAL A 200 4.17 -14.79 -4.97
CA VAL A 200 3.76 -15.76 -3.94
C VAL A 200 2.27 -15.66 -3.62
N VAL A 201 1.66 -14.50 -3.90
CA VAL A 201 0.21 -14.32 -3.80
C VAL A 201 -0.47 -14.88 -5.04
N SER A 202 -1.26 -15.93 -4.87
CA SER A 202 -1.92 -16.62 -5.99
C SER A 202 -3.12 -15.85 -6.54
N ALA A 203 -3.51 -16.19 -7.77
CA ALA A 203 -4.72 -15.65 -8.39
C ALA A 203 -5.99 -15.94 -7.57
N ASP A 204 -6.06 -17.10 -6.91
CA ASP A 204 -7.21 -17.48 -6.07
C ASP A 204 -7.26 -16.67 -4.77
N GLN A 205 -6.10 -16.41 -4.17
CA GLN A 205 -6.00 -15.54 -2.99
C GLN A 205 -6.42 -14.10 -3.30
N LEU A 206 -6.18 -13.64 -4.54
CA LEU A 206 -6.68 -12.36 -5.03
C LEU A 206 -8.19 -12.41 -5.29
N ALA A 207 -8.70 -13.49 -5.89
CA ALA A 207 -10.12 -13.66 -6.17
C ALA A 207 -10.99 -13.65 -4.90
N ALA A 208 -10.44 -14.14 -3.78
CA ALA A 208 -11.10 -14.16 -2.48
C ALA A 208 -11.45 -12.75 -1.94
N TRP A 209 -10.89 -11.67 -2.50
CA TRP A 209 -11.31 -10.30 -2.18
C TRP A 209 -12.76 -9.99 -2.59
N ALA A 210 -13.39 -10.82 -3.44
CA ALA A 210 -14.79 -10.68 -3.81
C ALA A 210 -15.73 -10.71 -2.60
N GLU A 211 -15.36 -11.39 -1.50
CA GLU A 211 -16.13 -11.43 -0.26
C GLU A 211 -16.11 -10.10 0.52
N HIS A 212 -15.21 -9.18 0.16
CA HIS A 212 -15.01 -7.93 0.90
C HIS A 212 -15.68 -6.72 0.27
N THR A 213 -16.38 -6.89 -0.86
CA THR A 213 -17.16 -5.84 -1.52
C THR A 213 -18.61 -6.26 -1.77
N SER A 214 -19.54 -5.32 -1.60
CA SER A 214 -20.95 -5.46 -2.01
C SER A 214 -21.31 -4.63 -3.24
N ALA A 215 -20.35 -3.90 -3.80
CA ALA A 215 -20.58 -2.95 -4.91
C ALA A 215 -20.58 -3.60 -6.30
N GLY A 216 -20.63 -4.93 -6.37
CA GLY A 216 -20.64 -5.70 -7.62
C GLY A 216 -19.42 -6.61 -7.77
N PRO A 217 -19.18 -7.13 -8.98
CA PRO A 217 -18.14 -8.12 -9.22
C PRO A 217 -16.73 -7.54 -9.02
N LEU A 218 -15.85 -8.34 -8.44
CA LEU A 218 -14.43 -8.05 -8.32
C LEU A 218 -13.79 -7.95 -9.71
N GLN A 219 -12.99 -6.90 -9.93
CA GLN A 219 -12.15 -6.81 -11.14
C GLN A 219 -10.76 -7.34 -10.83
N GLN A 220 -10.38 -8.47 -11.43
CA GLN A 220 -9.05 -9.05 -11.24
C GLN A 220 -8.18 -8.91 -12.49
N ARG A 221 -6.92 -8.52 -12.30
CA ARG A 221 -5.91 -8.46 -13.38
C ARG A 221 -4.56 -8.98 -12.90
N THR A 222 -3.95 -9.87 -13.68
CA THR A 222 -2.58 -10.34 -13.43
C THR A 222 -1.63 -9.87 -14.52
N PHE A 223 -0.37 -9.67 -14.16
CA PHE A 223 0.68 -9.18 -15.06
C PHE A 223 1.90 -10.10 -15.00
N PRO A 224 2.69 -10.21 -16.09
CA PRO A 224 4.00 -10.85 -16.02
C PRO A 224 4.89 -10.14 -14.98
N GLY A 225 5.50 -10.89 -14.08
CA GLY A 225 6.37 -10.40 -13.01
C GLY A 225 6.07 -11.06 -11.66
N GLY A 226 7.02 -10.91 -10.74
CA GLY A 226 6.88 -11.32 -9.34
C GLY A 226 6.11 -10.28 -8.51
N HIS A 227 6.43 -10.20 -7.21
CA HIS A 227 5.74 -9.31 -6.26
C HIS A 227 5.70 -7.85 -6.72
N PHE A 228 6.83 -7.31 -7.18
CA PHE A 228 6.94 -5.95 -7.70
C PHE A 228 6.71 -5.86 -9.23
N TYR A 229 5.74 -6.61 -9.78
CA TYR A 229 5.43 -6.67 -11.22
C TYR A 229 5.22 -5.29 -11.89
N PHE A 230 4.88 -4.25 -11.12
CA PHE A 230 4.66 -2.90 -11.62
C PHE A 230 5.94 -2.06 -11.77
N ARG A 231 7.09 -2.59 -11.35
CA ARG A 231 8.40 -1.99 -11.62
C ARG A 231 8.83 -2.31 -13.07
N GLU A 232 9.69 -1.45 -13.61
CA GLU A 232 10.31 -1.59 -14.95
C GLU A 232 9.33 -1.90 -16.10
N ARG A 233 9.56 -2.97 -16.87
CA ARG A 233 9.03 -3.22 -18.23
C ARG A 233 7.50 -3.19 -18.33
N GLN A 234 6.78 -3.46 -17.24
CA GLN A 234 5.32 -3.50 -17.22
C GLN A 234 4.66 -2.22 -16.68
N ARG A 235 5.45 -1.26 -16.18
CA ARG A 235 4.92 -0.06 -15.51
C ARG A 235 3.85 0.65 -16.32
N ALA A 236 4.09 0.89 -17.62
CA ALA A 236 3.12 1.58 -18.46
C ALA A 236 1.77 0.84 -18.58
N VAL A 237 1.81 -0.49 -18.68
CA VAL A 237 0.60 -1.33 -18.79
C VAL A 237 -0.14 -1.37 -17.46
N VAL A 238 0.57 -1.52 -16.35
CA VAL A 238 -0.01 -1.50 -15.01
C VAL A 238 -0.64 -0.15 -14.71
N LEU A 239 0.03 0.96 -15.02
CA LEU A 239 -0.51 2.30 -14.77
C LEU A 239 -1.72 2.62 -15.63
N ARG A 240 -1.82 2.08 -16.85
CA ARG A 240 -3.08 2.15 -17.63
C ARG A 240 -4.22 1.40 -16.94
N ALA A 241 -3.94 0.24 -16.33
CA ALA A 241 -4.95 -0.49 -15.56
C ALA A 241 -5.37 0.27 -14.30
N VAL A 242 -4.41 0.87 -13.58
CA VAL A 242 -4.69 1.73 -12.41
C VAL A 242 -5.52 2.94 -12.82
N GLN A 243 -5.15 3.63 -13.91
CA GLN A 243 -5.89 4.79 -14.40
C GLN A 243 -7.32 4.41 -14.82
N ALA A 244 -7.48 3.28 -15.52
CA ALA A 244 -8.80 2.81 -15.95
C ALA A 244 -9.69 2.39 -14.77
N ALA A 245 -9.11 1.86 -13.70
CA ALA A 245 -9.84 1.55 -12.48
C ALA A 245 -10.20 2.83 -11.70
N ALA A 246 -9.31 3.83 -11.72
CA ALA A 246 -9.50 5.07 -10.98
C ALA A 246 -10.45 6.08 -11.65
N CYS A 247 -10.62 6.03 -12.97
CA CYS A 247 -11.50 6.93 -13.73
C CYS A 247 -12.94 6.42 -13.81
#